data_AF-A0A7C7SEU2-F1
#
_entry.id   AF-A0A7C7SEU2-F1
#
_cell.length_a   1.000
_cell.length_b   1.000
_cell.length_c   1.000
_cell.angle_alpha   90.00
_cell.angle_beta   90.00
_cell.angle_gamma   90.00
#
_symmetry.space_group_name_H-M   'P 1'
#
loop_
_entity.id
_entity.type
_entity.pdbx_description
1 polymer ?
#
loop_
_entity_poly.entity_id
_entity_poly.type
_entity_poly.pdbx_seq_one_letter_code
_entity_poly.pdbx_strand_id
1 'polypeptide(L)'
;MWWPDGTLRLEAGHDGEVFHGPYRTWYRDGRPYERRHYAHGHEHGSQQAWTPSGELYLNYEVWGGRRYGFVNAQPCVPVIEERTTT
;
A
#
# COMPACT_ATOMS: atom_id res chain seq x y z
N MET A 1 -9.37 -1.95 13.89
CA MET A 1 -10.56 -2.68 13.37
C MET A 1 -10.11 -4.06 12.93
N TRP A 2 -10.96 -5.08 13.10
CA TRP A 2 -10.65 -6.48 12.82
C TRP A 2 -11.59 -7.05 11.75
N TRP A 3 -11.13 -8.06 11.02
CA TRP A 3 -11.98 -8.92 10.19
C TRP A 3 -12.81 -9.86 11.07
N PRO A 4 -13.91 -10.47 10.55
CA PRO A 4 -14.74 -11.40 11.34
C PRO A 4 -14.00 -12.63 11.87
N ASP A 5 -12.87 -13.01 11.25
CA ASP A 5 -12.01 -14.11 11.71
C ASP A 5 -10.96 -13.70 12.75
N GLY A 6 -10.98 -12.43 13.19
CA GLY A 6 -10.03 -11.91 14.17
C GLY A 6 -8.69 -11.46 13.58
N THR A 7 -8.50 -11.49 12.26
CA THR A 7 -7.32 -10.89 11.63
C THR A 7 -7.38 -9.37 11.69
N LEU A 8 -6.27 -8.70 12.00
CA LEU A 8 -6.22 -7.22 12.03
C LEU A 8 -6.56 -6.67 10.65
N ARG A 9 -7.50 -5.74 10.56
CA ARG A 9 -7.93 -5.13 9.29
C ARG A 9 -7.36 -3.73 9.09
N LEU A 10 -7.33 -2.94 10.15
CA LEU A 10 -6.91 -1.54 10.13
C LEU A 10 -6.32 -1.14 11.48
N GLU A 11 -5.20 -0.45 11.41
CA GLU A 11 -4.52 0.28 12.48
C GLU A 11 -4.26 1.68 11.95
N ALA A 12 -4.76 2.70 12.63
CA ALA A 12 -4.58 4.09 12.22
C ALA A 12 -4.42 4.99 13.44
N GLY A 13 -3.36 5.80 13.42
CA GLY A 13 -3.19 6.90 14.37
C GLY A 13 -4.05 8.10 13.98
N HIS A 14 -4.56 8.80 14.99
CA HIS A 14 -5.36 10.01 14.83
C HIS A 14 -4.88 11.09 15.79
N ASP A 15 -4.99 12.34 15.37
CA ASP A 15 -4.83 13.54 16.18
C ASP A 15 -6.11 14.36 16.02
N GLY A 16 -7.00 14.31 17.02
CA GLY A 16 -8.37 14.80 16.89
C GLY A 16 -9.17 14.01 15.84
N GLU A 17 -9.73 14.72 14.86
CA GLU A 17 -10.55 14.14 13.78
C GLU A 17 -9.74 13.77 12.51
N VAL A 18 -8.42 13.98 12.52
CA VAL A 18 -7.56 13.74 11.35
C VAL A 18 -6.57 12.61 11.59
N PHE A 19 -6.17 11.93 10.51
CA PHE A 19 -5.11 10.92 10.59
C PHE A 19 -3.76 11.56 10.92
N HIS A 20 -3.03 10.93 11.83
CA HIS A 20 -1.67 11.35 12.20
C HIS A 20 -0.85 10.12 12.59
N GLY A 21 0.34 10.00 12.02
CA GLY A 21 1.24 8.86 12.21
C GLY A 21 0.96 7.70 11.24
N PRO A 22 1.24 6.46 11.65
CA PRO A 22 1.10 5.30 10.79
C PRO A 22 -0.38 4.97 10.51
N TYR A 23 -0.63 4.56 9.27
CA TYR A 23 -1.89 4.00 8.81
C TYR A 23 -1.59 2.69 8.08
N ARG A 24 -2.17 1.58 8.54
CA ARG A 24 -1.87 0.25 8.04
C ARG A 24 -3.15 -0.55 7.87
N THR A 25 -3.26 -1.24 6.75
CA THR A 25 -4.37 -2.13 6.46
C THR A 25 -3.86 -3.48 5.99
N TRP A 26 -4.66 -4.51 6.20
CA TRP A 26 -4.30 -5.88 5.86
C TRP A 26 -5.44 -6.59 5.16
N TYR A 27 -5.07 -7.50 4.27
CA TYR A 27 -5.95 -8.52 3.72
C TYR A 27 -6.44 -9.47 4.81
N ARG A 28 -7.49 -10.24 4.50
CA ARG A 28 -8.11 -11.18 5.44
C ARG A 28 -7.15 -12.29 5.91
N ASP A 29 -6.13 -12.59 5.11
CA ASP A 29 -5.06 -13.54 5.43
C ASP A 29 -3.90 -12.93 6.25
N GLY A 30 -3.99 -11.65 6.63
CA GLY A 30 -3.00 -10.95 7.44
C GLY A 30 -1.83 -10.38 6.65
N ARG A 31 -1.80 -10.51 5.32
CA ARG A 31 -0.79 -9.82 4.49
C ARG A 31 -1.10 -8.33 4.38
N PRO A 32 -0.07 -7.46 4.29
CA PRO A 32 -0.29 -6.02 4.19
C PRO A 32 -1.03 -5.69 2.89
N TYR A 33 -2.09 -4.90 3.01
CA TYR A 33 -2.73 -4.28 1.86
C TYR A 33 -2.10 -2.91 1.61
N GLU A 34 -2.04 -2.06 2.65
CA GLU A 34 -1.41 -0.75 2.57
C GLU A 34 -0.61 -0.41 3.83
N ARG A 35 0.45 0.38 3.62
CA ARG A 35 1.22 1.04 4.67
C ARG A 35 1.43 2.47 4.24
N ARG A 36 0.91 3.38 5.04
CA ARG A 36 0.88 4.81 4.78
C ARG A 36 1.29 5.56 6.02
N HIS A 37 1.72 6.78 5.82
CA HIS A 37 2.02 7.69 6.91
C HIS A 37 1.37 9.05 6.66
N TYR A 38 0.74 9.58 7.70
CA TYR A 38 0.01 10.84 7.67
C TYR A 38 0.58 11.83 8.68
N ALA A 39 0.54 13.11 8.35
CA ALA A 39 0.83 14.21 9.27
C ALA A 39 -0.28 15.25 9.12
N HIS A 40 -1.00 15.53 10.22
CA HIS A 40 -2.10 16.50 10.27
C HIS A 40 -3.15 16.29 9.16
N GLY A 41 -3.53 15.04 8.90
CA GLY A 41 -4.53 14.68 7.89
C GLY A 41 -4.00 14.56 6.46
N HIS A 42 -2.72 14.85 6.20
CA HIS A 42 -2.12 14.78 4.87
C HIS A 42 -1.11 13.65 4.76
N GLU A 43 -0.98 13.04 3.57
CA GLU A 43 0.08 12.06 3.31
C GLU A 43 1.46 12.70 3.54
N HIS A 44 2.32 12.04 4.29
CA HIS A 44 3.68 12.49 4.57
C HIS A 44 4.60 11.29 4.77
N GLY A 45 5.75 11.26 4.11
CA GLY A 45 6.65 10.11 4.12
C GLY A 45 6.13 8.95 3.26
N SER A 46 6.49 7.72 3.62
CA SER A 46 6.30 6.53 2.78
C SER A 46 4.83 6.09 2.62
N GLN A 47 4.46 5.77 1.38
CA GLN A 47 3.17 5.24 0.96
C GLN A 47 3.41 3.99 0.11
N GLN A 48 2.84 2.87 0.53
CA GLN A 48 3.02 1.57 -0.11
C GLN A 48 1.71 0.79 -0.16
N ALA A 49 1.48 0.07 -1.26
CA ALA A 49 0.38 -0.88 -1.38
C ALA A 49 0.80 -2.13 -2.14
N TRP A 50 0.23 -3.27 -1.73
CA TRP A 50 0.52 -4.59 -2.28
C TRP A 50 -0.74 -5.25 -2.81
N THR A 51 -0.61 -6.06 -3.85
CA THR A 51 -1.67 -6.92 -4.36
C THR A 51 -1.93 -8.09 -3.38
N PRO A 52 -3.02 -8.85 -3.55
CA PRO A 52 -3.25 -10.05 -2.74
C PRO A 52 -2.17 -11.14 -2.93
N SER A 53 -1.39 -11.12 -4.01
CA SER A 53 -0.24 -12.01 -4.19
C SER A 53 1.02 -11.52 -3.45
N GLY A 54 1.00 -10.30 -2.92
CA GLY A 54 2.13 -9.67 -2.22
C GLY A 54 3.03 -8.82 -3.13
N GLU A 55 2.61 -8.57 -4.38
CA GLU A 55 3.37 -7.72 -5.30
C GLU A 55 3.16 -6.24 -4.95
N LEU A 56 4.25 -5.49 -4.80
CA LEU A 56 4.21 -4.05 -4.53
C LEU A 56 3.80 -3.30 -5.81
N TYR A 57 2.63 -2.68 -5.81
CA TYR A 57 2.10 -1.97 -6.99
C TYR A 57 1.99 -0.44 -6.78
N LEU A 58 2.36 0.04 -5.60
CA LEU A 58 2.44 1.45 -5.27
C LEU A 58 3.56 1.64 -4.26
N ASN A 59 4.49 2.54 -4.54
CA ASN A 59 5.61 2.85 -3.66
C ASN A 59 6.11 4.26 -3.94
N TYR A 60 5.65 5.22 -3.15
CA TYR A 60 6.10 6.61 -3.27
C TYR A 60 6.26 7.25 -1.89
N GLU A 61 6.98 8.35 -1.85
CA GLU A 61 7.08 9.20 -0.66
C GLU A 61 6.44 10.56 -0.91
N VAL A 62 5.90 11.16 0.14
CA VAL A 62 5.38 12.53 0.10
C VAL A 62 6.23 13.46 0.93
N TRP A 63 6.81 14.48 0.28
CA TRP A 63 7.61 15.52 0.92
C TRP A 63 7.11 16.88 0.48
N GLY A 64 6.73 17.73 1.44
CA GLY A 64 6.15 19.05 1.15
C GLY A 64 4.91 18.99 0.24
N GLY A 65 4.10 17.94 0.37
CA GLY A 65 2.90 17.71 -0.44
C GLY A 65 3.17 17.18 -1.86
N ARG A 66 4.43 16.95 -2.25
CA ARG A 66 4.80 16.40 -3.56
C ARG A 66 5.11 14.90 -3.45
N ARG A 67 4.68 14.13 -4.45
CA ARG A 67 4.90 12.68 -4.54
C ARG A 67 6.18 12.37 -5.31
N TYR A 68 6.96 11.42 -4.80
CA TYR A 68 8.20 10.94 -5.41
C TYR A 68 8.20 9.42 -5.45
N GLY A 69 8.30 8.83 -6.64
CA GLY A 69 8.38 7.38 -6.80
C GLY A 69 7.27 6.80 -7.67
N PHE A 70 6.99 5.53 -7.44
CA PHE A 70 6.12 4.69 -8.25
C PHE A 70 4.66 4.88 -7.85
N VAL A 71 3.91 5.61 -8.67
CA VAL A 71 2.47 5.83 -8.50
C VAL A 71 1.76 5.17 -9.68
N ASN A 72 0.98 4.12 -9.42
CA ASN A 72 0.16 3.42 -10.42
C ASN A 72 0.92 2.91 -11.65
N ALA A 73 2.19 2.53 -11.53
CA ALA A 73 2.90 2.04 -12.70
C ALA A 73 2.59 0.55 -12.94
N GLN A 74 2.55 0.20 -14.22
CA GLN A 74 2.32 -1.17 -14.65
C GLN A 74 3.69 -1.87 -14.67
N PRO A 75 3.88 -2.96 -13.90
CA PRO A 75 5.13 -3.71 -13.92
C PRO A 75 5.49 -4.14 -15.35
N CYS A 76 6.76 -4.07 -15.70
CA CYS A 76 7.24 -4.64 -16.95
C CYS A 76 7.00 -6.16 -16.90
N VAL A 77 6.18 -6.68 -17.81
CA VAL A 77 5.99 -8.13 -17.96
C VAL A 77 7.15 -8.70 -18.79
N PRO A 78 7.77 -9.82 -18.38
CA PRO A 78 8.76 -10.48 -19.21
C PRO A 78 8.10 -10.95 -20.51
N VAL A 79 8.78 -10.78 -21.64
CA VAL A 79 8.33 -11.33 -22.92
C VAL A 79 8.44 -12.85 -22.80
N ILE A 80 7.31 -13.51 -22.57
CA ILE A 80 7.21 -14.96 -22.73
C ILE A 80 7.30 -15.26 -24.22
N GLU A 81 8.45 -15.78 -24.68
CA GLU A 81 8.56 -16.40 -25.99
C GLU A 81 7.63 -17.62 -26.00
N GLU A 82 6.50 -17.51 -26.71
CA GLU A 82 5.70 -18.65 -27.10
C GLU A 82 6.60 -19.55 -27.97
N ARG A 83 7.22 -20.54 -27.34
CA ARG A 83 7.86 -21.64 -28.07
C ARG A 83 6.76 -22.36 -28.82
N THR A 84 6.67 -22.03 -30.10
CA THR A 84 5.90 -22.73 -31.12
C THR A 84 6.26 -24.20 -31.03
N THR A 85 5.35 -25.00 -30.46
CA THR A 85 5.43 -26.45 -30.64
C THR A 85 4.77 -26.72 -31.98
N THR A 86 5.61 -26.89 -32.99
CA THR A 86 5.25 -27.53 -34.26
C THR A 86 5.08 -29.03 -34.02
#